data_AF-A0A2E9AGE4-F1
#
_entry.id   AF-A0A2E9AGE4-F1
#
_cell.length_a   1.000
_cell.length_b   1.000
_cell.length_c   1.000
_cell.angle_alpha   90.00
_cell.angle_beta   90.00
_cell.angle_gamma   90.00
#
_symmetry.space_group_name_H-M   'P 1'
#
loop_
_entity.id
_entity.type
_entity.pdbx_description
1 polymer ?
#
loop_
_entity_poly.entity_id
_entity_poly.type
_entity_poly.pdbx_seq_one_letter_code
_entity_poly.pdbx_strand_id
1 'polypeptide(L)'
;MHKQTSTWKRGLALCGVAAVGLGLATSSSARDRDDLITTASTAGTTAYIVGKNIDDDFAQAQDFADTQSVALRREAATGEGENLDALAALLHEDNPDAFGQWMQSNYSTLYGPEVSADSNVVDRIVAMR
;
A
#
# COMPACT_ATOMS: atom_id res chain seq x y z
N MET A 1 -29.49 26.41 -40.76
CA MET A 1 -28.27 25.61 -40.54
C MET A 1 -27.64 26.07 -39.22
N HIS A 2 -27.43 25.14 -38.27
CA HIS A 2 -26.46 25.11 -37.15
C HIS A 2 -26.10 26.43 -36.41
N LYS A 3 -26.10 26.59 -35.08
CA LYS A 3 -25.84 25.72 -33.90
C LYS A 3 -26.34 26.51 -32.66
N GLN A 4 -26.99 25.89 -31.66
CA GLN A 4 -26.41 25.48 -30.36
C GLN A 4 -25.54 26.55 -29.65
N THR A 5 -25.57 26.84 -28.35
CA THR A 5 -26.34 26.49 -27.14
C THR A 5 -25.62 27.21 -25.99
N SER A 6 -26.29 27.34 -24.85
CA SER A 6 -25.68 27.29 -23.51
C SER A 6 -25.10 28.58 -22.93
N THR A 7 -25.96 29.24 -22.16
CA THR A 7 -25.63 30.16 -21.08
C THR A 7 -24.83 29.45 -19.97
N TRP A 8 -23.55 29.77 -19.81
CA TRP A 8 -22.75 29.28 -18.68
C TRP A 8 -22.62 30.37 -17.61
N LYS A 9 -23.45 30.27 -16.57
CA LYS A 9 -23.30 31.08 -15.36
C LYS A 9 -22.12 30.51 -14.54
N ARG A 10 -21.07 31.30 -14.40
CA ARG A 10 -20.01 31.11 -13.41
C ARG A 10 -20.58 31.46 -12.02
N GLY A 11 -20.47 30.54 -11.09
CA GLY A 11 -20.87 30.74 -9.70
C GLY A 11 -20.31 29.62 -8.84
N LEU A 12 -19.00 29.68 -8.59
CA LEU A 12 -18.29 28.79 -7.68
C LEU A 12 -18.68 29.17 -6.24
N ALA A 13 -19.55 28.38 -5.61
CA ALA A 13 -19.86 28.52 -4.19
C ALA A 13 -18.89 27.67 -3.37
N LEU A 14 -17.92 28.32 -2.73
CA LEU A 14 -17.08 27.76 -1.67
C LEU A 14 -17.83 27.93 -0.34
N CYS A 15 -18.51 26.86 0.09
CA CYS A 15 -18.96 26.59 1.45
C CYS A 15 -18.52 25.14 1.72
N GLY A 16 -17.96 24.71 2.84
CA GLY A 16 -17.79 25.29 4.16
C GLY A 16 -17.58 24.08 5.09
N VAL A 17 -16.51 24.14 5.87
CA VAL A 17 -16.26 23.57 7.22
C VAL A 17 -17.03 22.29 7.66
N ALA A 18 -16.23 21.24 7.86
CA ALA A 18 -16.23 20.22 8.92
C ALA A 18 -17.53 19.85 9.67
N ALA A 19 -17.89 18.56 9.58
CA ALA A 19 -18.44 17.77 10.69
C ALA A 19 -18.40 16.27 10.33
N VAL A 20 -17.32 15.56 10.65
CA VAL A 20 -17.35 14.08 10.71
C VAL A 20 -17.79 13.72 12.13
N GLY A 21 -19.10 13.69 12.32
CA GLY A 21 -19.78 13.25 13.54
C GLY A 21 -20.41 11.88 13.31
N LEU A 22 -20.04 10.95 14.17
CA LEU A 22 -20.43 9.54 14.25
C LEU A 22 -21.96 9.33 14.29
N GLY A 23 -22.49 8.39 13.50
CA GLY A 23 -23.90 7.98 13.56
C GLY A 23 -24.11 6.56 13.05
N LEU A 24 -24.32 5.62 13.98
CA LEU A 24 -24.77 4.25 13.71
C LEU A 24 -26.23 4.27 13.27
N ALA A 25 -26.55 3.70 12.10
CA ALA A 25 -27.92 3.35 11.72
C ALA A 25 -27.92 1.97 11.05
N THR A 26 -28.65 1.04 11.68
CA THR A 26 -28.94 -0.29 11.14
C THR A 26 -29.93 -0.16 9.97
N SER A 27 -29.63 -0.82 8.86
CA SER A 27 -30.56 -1.00 7.74
C SER A 27 -30.30 -2.36 7.11
N SER A 28 -31.16 -3.31 7.43
CA SER A 28 -31.19 -4.65 6.87
C SER A 28 -31.35 -4.58 5.35
N SER A 29 -30.42 -5.15 4.60
CA SER A 29 -30.63 -5.54 3.21
C SER A 29 -29.95 -6.88 2.99
N ALA A 30 -30.73 -7.94 3.17
CA ALA A 30 -30.42 -9.25 2.64
C ALA A 30 -30.47 -9.18 1.11
N ARG A 31 -29.31 -9.23 0.46
CA ARG A 31 -29.15 -9.66 -0.93
C ARG A 31 -27.87 -10.47 -1.05
N ASP A 32 -28.08 -11.77 -0.94
CA ASP A 32 -27.41 -12.86 -1.64
C ASP A 32 -26.53 -12.42 -2.82
N ARG A 33 -25.22 -12.59 -2.68
CA ARG A 33 -24.26 -13.14 -3.66
C ARG A 33 -22.85 -12.91 -3.14
N ASP A 34 -22.17 -14.03 -2.86
CA ASP A 34 -20.74 -14.27 -3.07
C ASP A 34 -19.96 -13.05 -3.60
N ASP A 35 -19.37 -12.27 -2.72
CA ASP A 35 -18.28 -11.37 -3.07
C ASP A 35 -17.34 -11.31 -1.87
N LEU A 36 -16.18 -11.97 -2.01
CA LEU A 36 -15.11 -11.99 -1.05
C LEU A 36 -14.50 -10.58 -0.97
N ILE A 37 -15.19 -9.67 -0.30
CA ILE A 37 -14.53 -8.54 0.34
C ILE A 37 -13.77 -9.13 1.54
N THR A 38 -12.55 -9.59 1.25
CA THR A 38 -11.50 -9.74 2.26
C THR A 38 -11.18 -8.33 2.76
N THR A 39 -11.98 -7.86 3.71
CA THR A 39 -11.54 -6.87 4.68
C THR A 39 -10.45 -7.57 5.49
N ALA A 40 -9.23 -7.56 4.95
CA ALA A 40 -8.04 -7.87 5.70
C ALA A 40 -7.96 -6.85 6.83
N SER A 41 -8.42 -7.26 8.02
CA SER A 41 -8.12 -6.59 9.26
C SER A 41 -6.61 -6.71 9.50
N THR A 42 -5.84 -5.80 8.93
CA THR A 42 -4.43 -5.65 9.31
C THR A 42 -4.40 -4.95 10.66
N ALA A 43 -4.44 -5.74 11.73
CA ALA A 43 -3.96 -5.29 13.03
C ALA A 43 -2.44 -5.14 12.92
N GLY A 44 -1.99 -3.97 12.47
CA GLY A 44 -0.57 -3.64 12.35
C GLY A 44 0.10 -3.72 13.71
N THR A 45 0.87 -4.77 13.94
CA THR A 45 1.78 -4.84 15.08
C THR A 45 3.07 -4.16 14.63
N THR A 46 3.28 -2.92 15.07
CA THR A 46 4.53 -2.18 14.85
C THR A 46 5.66 -2.96 15.52
N ALA A 47 6.50 -3.63 14.74
CA ALA A 47 7.66 -4.35 15.24
C ALA A 47 8.72 -3.33 15.68
N TYR A 48 9.01 -3.33 16.99
CA TYR A 48 10.09 -2.53 17.58
C TYR A 48 11.40 -3.30 17.40
N ILE A 49 12.29 -2.79 16.55
CA ILE A 49 13.54 -3.47 16.19
C ILE A 49 14.70 -2.88 16.99
N VAL A 50 15.19 -3.66 17.97
CA VAL A 50 16.42 -3.40 18.72
C VAL A 50 17.34 -4.61 18.56
N GLY A 51 18.47 -4.41 17.90
CA GLY A 51 19.56 -5.38 17.82
C GLY A 51 20.41 -5.16 16.57
N LYS A 52 21.60 -4.56 16.74
CA LYS A 52 22.50 -4.18 15.64
C LYS A 52 23.43 -5.34 15.29
N ASN A 53 23.13 -6.06 14.21
CA ASN A 53 24.02 -7.00 13.53
C ASN A 53 23.62 -7.01 12.05
N ILE A 54 24.53 -6.64 11.16
CA ILE A 54 24.23 -6.44 9.73
C ILE A 54 23.77 -7.74 9.03
N ASP A 55 24.27 -8.90 9.48
CA ASP A 55 23.79 -10.21 9.01
C ASP A 55 22.38 -10.56 9.54
N ASP A 56 22.01 -10.05 10.72
CA ASP A 56 20.66 -10.21 11.28
C ASP A 56 19.66 -9.27 10.60
N ASP A 57 20.09 -8.10 10.13
CA ASP A 57 19.23 -7.10 9.49
C ASP A 57 18.60 -7.64 8.19
N PHE A 58 19.35 -8.45 7.41
CA PHE A 58 18.81 -9.06 6.18
C PHE A 58 17.81 -10.17 6.48
N ALA A 59 18.11 -11.04 7.45
CA ALA A 59 17.17 -12.06 7.92
C ALA A 59 15.90 -11.43 8.51
N GLN A 60 16.06 -10.30 9.19
CA GLN A 60 14.96 -9.51 9.73
C GLN A 60 14.14 -8.82 8.63
N ALA A 61 14.78 -8.31 7.58
CA ALA A 61 14.08 -7.77 6.41
C ALA A 61 13.24 -8.86 5.74
N GLN A 62 13.77 -10.08 5.61
CA GLN A 62 13.02 -11.21 5.07
C GLN A 62 11.80 -11.56 5.95
N ASP A 63 12.00 -11.76 7.26
CA ASP A 63 10.93 -12.09 8.21
C ASP A 63 9.84 -10.99 8.27
N PHE A 64 10.27 -9.72 8.27
CA PHE A 64 9.38 -8.58 8.15
C PHE A 64 8.58 -8.63 6.86
N ALA A 65 9.24 -8.90 5.74
CA ALA A 65 8.60 -8.90 4.44
C ALA A 65 7.62 -10.07 4.23
N ASP A 66 7.87 -11.23 4.86
CA ASP A 66 6.93 -12.34 4.89
C ASP A 66 5.70 -12.00 5.74
N THR A 67 5.94 -11.47 6.95
CA THR A 67 4.87 -11.08 7.88
C THR A 67 3.98 -9.97 7.32
N GLN A 68 4.58 -8.97 6.66
CA GLN A 68 3.88 -7.83 6.08
C GLN A 68 3.63 -7.98 4.58
N SER A 69 3.76 -9.18 4.01
CA SER A 69 3.71 -9.44 2.57
C SER A 69 2.49 -8.83 1.85
N VAL A 70 1.31 -8.90 2.47
CA VAL A 70 0.07 -8.32 1.93
C VAL A 70 0.10 -6.79 1.94
N ALA A 71 0.60 -6.19 3.03
CA ALA A 71 0.70 -4.74 3.17
C ALA A 71 1.76 -4.19 2.21
N LEU A 72 2.96 -4.78 2.21
CA LEU A 72 4.04 -4.44 1.28
C LEU A 72 3.62 -4.56 -0.18
N ARG A 73 2.85 -5.58 -0.54
CA ARG A 73 2.33 -5.70 -1.91
C ARG A 73 1.40 -4.53 -2.27
N ARG A 74 0.52 -4.10 -1.36
CA ARG A 74 -0.38 -2.97 -1.61
C ARG A 74 0.39 -1.66 -1.71
N GLU A 75 1.30 -1.43 -0.77
CA GLU A 75 2.11 -0.21 -0.68
C GLU A 75 3.11 -0.13 -1.83
N ALA A 76 3.69 -1.25 -2.26
CA ALA A 76 4.54 -1.29 -3.45
C ALA A 76 3.78 -0.92 -4.72
N ALA A 77 2.47 -1.21 -4.81
CA ALA A 77 1.68 -0.78 -5.96
C ALA A 77 1.44 0.75 -5.98
N THR A 78 1.39 1.39 -4.80
CA THR A 78 1.25 2.85 -4.67
C THR A 78 2.59 3.58 -4.65
N GLY A 79 3.69 2.89 -4.32
CA GLY A 79 5.02 3.45 -4.18
C GLY A 79 5.25 4.21 -2.87
N GLU A 80 4.33 4.07 -1.91
CA GLU A 80 4.33 4.78 -0.63
C GLU A 80 3.65 3.93 0.44
N GLY A 81 4.10 4.04 1.69
CA GLY A 81 3.48 3.38 2.83
C GLY A 81 4.46 3.10 3.97
N GLU A 82 3.92 3.00 5.19
CA GLU A 82 4.71 2.86 6.41
C GLU A 82 5.51 1.53 6.46
N ASN A 83 4.98 0.46 5.87
CA ASN A 83 5.71 -0.82 5.81
C ASN A 83 6.81 -0.77 4.76
N LEU A 84 6.59 -0.03 3.67
CA LEU A 84 7.59 0.23 2.63
C LEU A 84 8.76 1.04 3.20
N ASP A 85 8.48 2.08 3.99
CA ASP A 85 9.50 2.88 4.70
C ASP A 85 10.27 2.05 5.72
N ALA A 86 9.56 1.20 6.48
CA ALA A 86 10.19 0.28 7.42
C ALA A 86 11.10 -0.75 6.72
N LEU A 87 10.65 -1.29 5.58
CA LEU A 87 11.48 -2.18 4.76
C LEU A 87 12.70 -1.45 4.19
N ALA A 88 12.54 -0.21 3.72
CA ALA A 88 13.65 0.62 3.26
C ALA A 88 14.70 0.81 4.37
N ALA A 89 14.25 1.10 5.59
CA ALA A 89 15.14 1.25 6.74
C ALA A 89 15.87 -0.05 7.09
N LEU A 90 15.19 -1.21 6.99
CA LEU A 90 15.81 -2.51 7.22
C LEU A 90 16.84 -2.89 6.16
N LEU A 91 16.62 -2.44 4.92
CA LEU A 91 17.57 -2.61 3.82
C LEU A 91 18.65 -1.51 3.79
N HIS A 92 18.69 -0.64 4.81
CA HIS A 92 19.62 0.49 4.93
C HIS A 92 19.57 1.45 3.72
N GLU A 93 18.38 1.69 3.17
CA GLU A 93 18.23 2.65 2.09
C GLU A 93 18.35 4.10 2.55
N ASP A 94 19.27 4.82 1.93
CA ASP A 94 19.48 6.25 2.17
C ASP A 94 18.28 7.11 1.74
N ASN A 95 17.46 6.62 0.80
CA ASN A 95 16.33 7.36 0.24
C ASN A 95 15.06 6.50 0.14
N PRO A 96 14.19 6.52 1.17
CA PRO A 96 12.97 5.72 1.20
C PRO A 96 11.96 6.12 0.11
N ASP A 97 11.86 7.42 -0.23
CA ASP A 97 10.97 7.88 -1.31
C ASP A 97 11.39 7.31 -2.67
N ALA A 98 12.69 7.30 -2.96
CA ALA A 98 13.22 6.70 -4.18
C ALA A 98 13.05 5.17 -4.19
N PHE A 99 13.17 4.53 -3.02
CA PHE A 99 12.92 3.10 -2.88
C PHE A 99 11.46 2.74 -3.17
N GLY A 100 10.50 3.51 -2.65
CA GLY A 100 9.08 3.33 -2.93
C GLY A 100 8.74 3.48 -4.41
N GLN A 101 9.25 4.54 -5.07
CA GLN A 101 9.08 4.74 -6.51
C GLN A 101 9.69 3.61 -7.34
N TRP A 102 10.85 3.10 -6.91
CA TRP A 102 11.50 1.96 -7.56
C TRP A 102 10.69 0.67 -7.38
N MET A 103 10.16 0.39 -6.18
CA MET A 103 9.30 -0.77 -5.94
C MET A 103 8.03 -0.71 -6.80
N GLN A 104 7.43 0.47 -6.93
CA GLN A 104 6.27 0.67 -7.80
C GLN A 104 6.59 0.44 -9.27
N SER A 105 7.70 1.00 -9.75
CA SER A 105 8.13 0.83 -11.15
C SER A 105 8.45 -0.63 -11.48
N ASN A 106 8.90 -1.41 -10.49
CA ASN A 106 9.26 -2.82 -10.61
C ASN A 106 8.19 -3.77 -10.06
N TYR A 107 6.99 -3.26 -9.77
CA TYR A 107 5.95 -4.01 -9.06
C TYR A 107 5.58 -5.33 -9.76
N SER A 108 5.45 -5.30 -11.10
CA SER A 108 5.15 -6.50 -11.89
C SER A 108 6.24 -7.56 -11.82
N THR A 109 7.50 -7.18 -11.65
CA THR A 109 8.61 -8.14 -11.49
C THR A 109 8.69 -8.67 -10.06
N LEU A 110 8.32 -7.84 -9.07
CA LEU A 110 8.36 -8.21 -7.66
C LEU A 110 7.16 -9.06 -7.20
N TYR A 111 5.98 -8.84 -7.78
CA TYR A 111 4.71 -9.45 -7.37
C TYR A 111 3.86 -9.99 -8.53
N GLY A 112 4.47 -10.15 -9.71
CA GLY A 112 3.80 -10.68 -10.90
C GLY A 112 3.40 -12.14 -10.77
N PRO A 113 2.55 -12.64 -11.70
CA PRO A 113 2.05 -14.02 -11.67
C PRO A 113 3.15 -15.07 -11.89
N GLU A 114 4.26 -14.67 -12.49
CA GLU A 114 5.43 -15.50 -12.78
C GLU A 114 6.45 -15.56 -11.62
N VAL A 115 6.19 -14.84 -10.53
CA VAL A 115 6.98 -14.90 -9.29
C VAL A 115 6.59 -16.14 -8.49
N SER A 116 7.57 -16.95 -8.13
CA SER A 116 7.36 -18.10 -7.24
C SER A 116 6.84 -17.66 -5.88
N ALA A 117 5.77 -18.30 -5.40
CA ALA A 117 5.16 -17.99 -4.10
C ALA A 117 6.10 -18.24 -2.91
N ASP A 118 7.07 -19.15 -3.06
CA ASP A 118 8.07 -19.49 -2.04
C ASP A 118 9.27 -18.53 -2.01
N SER A 119 9.37 -17.58 -2.95
CA SER A 119 10.46 -16.60 -2.96
C SER A 119 10.05 -15.41 -2.09
N ASN A 120 10.96 -14.92 -1.23
CA ASN A 120 10.77 -13.70 -0.48
C ASN A 120 11.00 -12.46 -1.37
N VAL A 121 10.28 -11.37 -1.14
CA VAL A 121 10.42 -10.13 -1.94
C VAL A 121 11.80 -9.49 -1.74
N VAL A 122 12.40 -9.63 -0.56
CA VAL A 122 13.72 -9.10 -0.26
C VAL A 122 14.79 -9.75 -1.15
N ASP A 123 14.75 -11.07 -1.35
CA ASP A 123 15.67 -11.76 -2.28
C ASP A 123 15.53 -11.23 -3.71
N ARG A 124 14.30 -10.93 -4.15
CA ARG A 124 14.07 -10.34 -5.47
C ARG A 124 14.59 -8.91 -5.56
N ILE A 125 14.41 -8.13 -4.50
CA ILE A 125 14.92 -6.76 -4.43
C ILE A 125 16.44 -6.75 -4.55
N VAL A 126 17.12 -7.64 -3.82
CA VAL A 126 18.58 -7.78 -3.89
C VAL A 126 19.03 -8.28 -5.26
N ALA A 127 18.32 -9.25 -5.86
CA ALA A 127 18.68 -9.76 -7.18
C ALA A 127 18.55 -8.73 -8.32
N MET A 128 17.80 -7.64 -8.10
CA MET A 128 17.57 -6.58 -9.08
C MET A 128 18.46 -5.34 -8.90
N ARG A 129 19.33 -5.33 -7.88
CA ARG A 129 20.28 -4.24 -7.58
C ARG A 129 21.70 -4.60 -8.00
#